data_AF-E2A182-F1
#
_entry.id   AF-E2A182-F1
#
_cell.length_a   1.000
_cell.length_b   1.000
_cell.length_c   1.000
_cell.angle_alpha   90.00
_cell.angle_beta   90.00
_cell.angle_gamma   90.00
#
_symmetry.space_group_name_H-M   'P 1'
#
loop_
_entity.id
_entity.type
_entity.pdbx_description
1 polymer ?
#
loop_
_entity_poly.entity_id
_entity_poly.type
_entity_poly.pdbx_seq_one_letter_code
_entity_poly.pdbx_strand_id
1 'polypeptide(L)'
;MRMVRFRMGNKIEERRYWEEKEKKLCRLCAGEVETWEHVWKSCRDWKEGGGTWQETVNWILGENGEGERWMREWEWEMEQWKLLCTLCDKYYPILKVWGLFEFTVSIRHPDDLEKILSSTKHIDKSRTYNILHPWFGTGLLTSTGIKWQTRPKILTPAFHFNILNQFVDILIKQSDCMTKSLKDVGRTVVKDLLPFISEYTLNAICETAMGVSLQKLGEFQQQYRNAIHEIIELILYRAIRPWLLNDFLFSLSSQGSRQKEVLKILHGFTEKVIAERKLYDERTGNRYLQNLEDDKETEAEDIEVFGIKKKRLAMLDLLIAASRESSLTDLDIREEVDTFNGHDTTAVGIMFALLLLAEHKDIQERVRVEVNTVMQENGGKLTMKSLQNLSYLDRCLREALRLYPSVFIISRNTAEDVKLRQRFGLLELKAMIAPLVHNFYLEPIEDLKDIQLKTDIILRPSHPVHVRFIPITCK
;
A
#
# COMPACT_ATOMS: atom_id res chain seq x y z
N MET A 1 -4.08 -9.43 20.42
CA MET A 1 -3.46 -9.22 21.75
C MET A 1 -2.63 -7.94 21.64
N ARG A 2 -3.09 -6.81 22.19
CA ARG A 2 -2.54 -5.48 21.87
C ARG A 2 -1.45 -5.11 22.90
N MET A 3 -0.20 -4.96 22.44
CA MET A 3 0.83 -4.27 23.22
C MET A 3 0.54 -2.76 23.15
N VAL A 4 0.58 -2.09 24.29
CA VAL A 4 0.43 -0.63 24.35
C VAL A 4 1.81 -0.07 24.65
N ARG A 5 2.35 0.74 23.71
CA ARG A 5 3.57 1.52 23.94
C ARG A 5 3.18 2.75 24.74
N PHE A 6 3.75 2.89 25.92
CA PHE A 6 3.65 4.13 26.69
C PHE A 6 4.97 4.88 26.57
N ARG A 7 4.88 6.19 26.30
CA ARG A 7 6.02 7.09 26.39
C ARG A 7 6.01 7.71 27.79
N MET A 8 6.90 7.28 28.66
CA MET A 8 7.17 7.96 29.94
C MET A 8 8.39 8.86 29.75
N GLY A 9 8.15 10.11 29.37
CA GLY A 9 9.22 11.08 29.10
C GLY A 9 10.08 10.68 27.89
N ASN A 10 11.40 10.54 28.09
CA ASN A 10 12.35 10.18 27.03
C ASN A 10 12.56 8.66 26.84
N LYS A 11 11.82 7.82 27.58
CA LYS A 11 11.85 6.36 27.40
C LYS A 11 10.50 5.85 26.92
N ILE A 12 10.55 4.96 25.94
CA ILE A 12 9.40 4.18 25.46
C ILE A 12 9.42 2.87 26.25
N GLU A 13 8.38 2.63 27.07
CA GLU A 13 8.13 1.32 27.69
C GLU A 13 7.02 0.60 26.92
N GLU A 14 7.32 -0.62 26.46
CA GLU A 14 6.31 -1.55 25.96
C GLU A 14 5.77 -2.37 27.13
N ARG A 15 4.50 -2.14 27.53
CA ARG A 15 3.81 -3.04 28.46
C ARG A 15 2.64 -3.73 27.77
N ARG A 16 2.52 -5.03 27.99
CA ARG A 16 1.30 -5.77 27.65
C ARG A 16 0.20 -5.31 28.58
N TYR A 17 -0.87 -4.73 28.03
CA TYR A 17 -2.07 -4.46 28.83
C TYR A 17 -2.87 -5.78 28.93
N TRP A 18 -3.14 -6.22 30.16
CA TRP A 18 -3.80 -7.49 30.54
C TRP A 18 -3.04 -8.79 30.21
N GLU A 19 -1.85 -8.97 30.79
CA GLU A 19 -1.41 -10.33 31.16
C GLU A 19 -1.71 -10.57 32.64
N GLU A 20 -2.99 -10.81 32.96
CA GLU A 20 -3.32 -11.58 34.16
C GLU A 20 -4.71 -12.19 34.00
N LYS A 21 -4.80 -13.48 34.33
CA LYS A 21 -5.90 -14.42 34.07
C LYS A 21 -7.23 -14.10 34.79
N GLU A 22 -7.42 -12.91 35.31
CA GLU A 22 -8.65 -12.53 36.03
C GLU A 22 -9.46 -11.56 35.18
N LYS A 23 -10.62 -12.01 34.69
CA LYS A 23 -11.66 -11.16 34.12
C LYS A 23 -12.19 -10.25 35.22
N LYS A 24 -11.49 -9.14 35.50
CA LYS A 24 -11.94 -8.13 36.46
C LYS A 24 -13.12 -7.37 35.85
N LEU A 25 -14.16 -7.14 36.65
CA LEU A 25 -15.28 -6.28 36.27
C LEU A 25 -14.79 -4.84 36.09
N CYS A 26 -15.39 -4.10 35.17
CA CYS A 26 -15.05 -2.71 34.87
C CYS A 26 -15.03 -1.88 36.16
N ARG A 27 -13.93 -1.17 36.43
CA ARG A 27 -13.80 -0.36 37.65
C ARG A 27 -14.73 0.85 37.68
N LEU A 28 -15.33 1.21 36.55
CA LEU A 28 -16.29 2.30 36.43
C LEU A 28 -17.72 1.81 36.66
N CYS A 29 -18.23 0.92 35.81
CA CYS A 29 -19.64 0.50 35.88
C CYS A 29 -19.88 -0.80 36.64
N ALA A 30 -18.83 -1.57 36.96
CA ALA A 30 -18.87 -2.93 37.53
C ALA A 30 -19.74 -3.96 36.78
N GLY A 31 -20.25 -3.63 35.58
CA GLY A 31 -21.26 -4.41 34.86
C GLY A 31 -20.73 -5.41 33.85
N GLU A 32 -19.63 -5.10 33.15
CA GLU A 32 -19.00 -6.00 32.19
C GLU A 32 -17.51 -6.20 32.52
N VAL A 33 -16.87 -7.18 31.86
CA VAL A 33 -15.43 -7.38 31.95
C VAL A 33 -14.73 -6.10 31.49
N GLU A 34 -13.75 -5.64 32.28
CA GLU A 34 -12.97 -4.44 32.01
C GLU A 34 -12.16 -4.61 30.72
N THR A 35 -12.77 -4.24 29.60
CA THR A 35 -12.10 -4.15 28.31
C THR A 35 -11.98 -2.69 27.91
N TRP A 36 -10.92 -2.34 27.20
CA TRP A 36 -10.70 -0.97 26.73
C TRP A 36 -11.86 -0.45 25.87
N GLU A 37 -12.47 -1.33 25.06
CA GLU A 37 -13.63 -0.97 24.23
C GLU A 37 -14.87 -0.66 25.07
N HIS A 38 -15.10 -1.42 26.15
CA HIS A 38 -16.19 -1.16 27.09
C HIS A 38 -15.97 0.15 27.87
N VAL A 39 -14.76 0.38 28.41
CA VAL A 39 -14.43 1.61 29.13
C VAL A 39 -14.61 2.84 28.24
N TRP A 40 -14.15 2.77 26.99
CA TRP A 40 -14.20 3.90 26.06
C TRP A 40 -15.57 4.15 25.42
N LYS A 41 -16.35 3.10 25.08
CA LYS A 41 -17.65 3.28 24.43
C LYS A 41 -18.82 3.35 25.40
N SER A 42 -18.77 2.58 26.48
CA SER A 42 -19.90 2.40 27.38
C SER A 42 -19.77 3.18 28.68
N CYS A 43 -18.54 3.52 29.10
CA CYS A 43 -18.30 4.26 30.34
C CYS A 43 -17.74 5.68 30.14
N ARG A 44 -17.57 6.16 28.90
CA ARG A 44 -17.07 7.52 28.61
C ARG A 44 -17.92 8.63 29.23
N ASP A 45 -19.23 8.41 29.28
CA ASP A 45 -20.19 9.38 29.83
C ASP A 45 -20.48 9.14 31.33
N TRP A 46 -19.76 8.23 31.98
CA TRP A 46 -19.97 7.88 33.38
C TRP A 46 -19.52 9.04 34.30
N LYS A 47 -20.44 9.51 35.16
CA LYS A 47 -20.25 10.69 36.03
C LYS A 47 -20.67 10.41 37.48
N GLU A 48 -20.24 9.30 38.07
CA GLU A 48 -20.38 9.12 39.52
C GLU A 48 -19.06 9.51 40.22
N GLY A 49 -19.12 10.53 41.08
CA GLY A 49 -17.97 10.95 41.91
C GLY A 49 -17.35 12.32 41.59
N GLY A 50 -17.97 13.14 40.73
CA GLY A 50 -17.60 14.57 40.59
C GLY A 50 -16.29 14.87 39.85
N GLY A 51 -15.58 13.86 39.36
CA GLY A 51 -14.37 14.04 38.54
C GLY A 51 -14.65 14.15 37.03
N THR A 52 -13.73 14.75 36.28
CA THR A 52 -13.80 14.80 34.82
C THR A 52 -13.40 13.45 34.17
N TRP A 53 -13.86 13.18 32.94
CA TRP A 53 -13.44 12.00 32.18
C TRP A 53 -11.91 11.89 32.07
N GLN A 54 -11.24 13.04 31.90
CA GLN A 54 -9.79 13.13 31.84
C GLN A 54 -9.13 12.69 33.17
N GLU A 55 -9.69 13.07 34.31
CA GLU A 55 -9.21 12.61 35.63
C GLU A 55 -9.39 11.10 35.79
N THR A 56 -10.48 10.55 35.25
CA THR A 56 -10.76 9.10 35.26
C THR A 56 -9.75 8.34 34.38
N VAL A 57 -9.47 8.84 33.18
CA VAL A 57 -8.46 8.27 32.27
C VAL A 57 -7.06 8.37 32.88
N ASN A 58 -6.72 9.50 33.50
CA ASN A 58 -5.44 9.69 34.18
C ASN A 58 -5.32 8.81 35.43
N TRP A 59 -6.43 8.56 36.15
CA TRP A 59 -6.44 7.61 37.27
C TRP A 59 -6.22 6.16 36.81
N ILE A 60 -6.79 5.77 35.65
CA ILE A 60 -6.62 4.42 35.07
C ILE A 60 -5.22 4.24 34.45
N LEU A 61 -4.66 5.29 33.83
CA LEU A 61 -3.42 5.23 33.05
C LEU A 61 -2.17 5.79 33.76
N GLY A 62 -2.33 6.46 34.90
CA GLY A 62 -1.28 7.20 35.61
C GLY A 62 -1.15 8.66 35.16
N GLU A 63 -0.49 9.49 35.98
CA GLU A 63 -0.40 10.97 35.87
C GLU A 63 0.24 11.51 34.56
N ASN A 64 0.77 10.65 33.69
CA ASN A 64 1.35 11.00 32.38
C ASN A 64 0.43 10.63 31.18
N GLY A 65 -0.88 10.53 31.40
CA GLY A 65 -1.85 9.99 30.46
C GLY A 65 -2.06 10.80 29.16
N GLU A 66 -1.24 10.56 28.14
CA GLU A 66 -1.55 10.93 26.73
C GLU A 66 -2.66 10.06 26.11
N GLY A 67 -3.21 9.10 26.86
CA GLY A 67 -4.12 8.06 26.36
C GLY A 67 -5.42 8.58 25.76
N GLU A 68 -6.00 9.67 26.26
CA GLU A 68 -7.21 10.24 25.66
C GLU A 68 -6.92 10.86 24.29
N ARG A 69 -5.80 11.57 24.13
CA ARG A 69 -5.40 12.17 22.85
C ARG A 69 -5.13 11.08 21.82
N TRP A 70 -4.32 10.09 22.19
CA TRP A 70 -4.02 8.94 21.34
C TRP A 70 -5.28 8.16 20.97
N MET A 71 -6.21 7.93 21.90
CA MET A 71 -7.47 7.24 21.59
C MET A 71 -8.41 8.05 20.70
N ARG A 72 -8.46 9.38 20.86
CA ARG A 72 -9.20 10.26 19.92
C ARG A 72 -8.57 10.21 18.52
N GLU A 73 -7.24 10.20 18.43
CA GLU A 73 -6.53 10.02 17.16
C GLU A 73 -6.83 8.64 16.53
N TRP A 74 -6.82 7.58 17.34
CA TRP A 74 -7.08 6.21 16.90
C TRP A 74 -8.54 5.95 16.51
N GLU A 75 -9.50 6.48 17.27
CA GLU A 75 -10.93 6.47 16.93
C GLU A 75 -11.17 7.22 15.61
N TRP A 76 -10.51 8.36 15.44
CA TRP A 76 -10.57 9.13 14.21
C TRP A 76 -10.01 8.35 13.01
N GLU A 77 -8.88 7.65 13.16
CA GLU A 77 -8.30 6.79 12.12
C GLU A 77 -9.21 5.61 11.73
N MET A 78 -9.80 4.91 12.71
CA MET A 78 -10.74 3.82 12.44
C MET A 78 -12.03 4.31 11.77
N GLU A 79 -12.53 5.48 12.17
CA GLU A 79 -13.68 6.11 11.52
C GLU A 79 -13.35 6.56 10.11
N GLN A 80 -12.12 7.02 9.82
CA GLN A 80 -11.73 7.43 8.47
C GLN A 80 -11.89 6.29 7.45
N TRP A 81 -11.38 5.09 7.76
CA TRP A 81 -11.50 3.95 6.84
C TRP A 81 -12.97 3.57 6.60
N LYS A 82 -13.77 3.48 7.67
CA LYS A 82 -15.20 3.16 7.56
C LYS A 82 -15.97 4.23 6.79
N LEU A 83 -15.68 5.50 7.06
CA LEU A 83 -16.27 6.63 6.36
C LEU A 83 -15.90 6.60 4.88
N LEU A 84 -14.63 6.37 4.56
CA LEU A 84 -14.15 6.25 3.18
C LEU A 84 -14.88 5.12 2.45
N CYS A 85 -14.95 3.92 3.02
CA CYS A 85 -15.68 2.79 2.42
C CYS A 85 -17.17 3.14 2.23
N THR A 86 -17.83 3.65 3.27
CA THR A 86 -19.26 3.97 3.24
C THR A 86 -19.59 5.04 2.18
N LEU A 87 -18.78 6.09 2.09
CA LEU A 87 -18.95 7.14 1.07
C LEU A 87 -18.70 6.59 -0.34
N CYS A 88 -17.63 5.82 -0.51
CA CYS A 88 -17.31 5.19 -1.79
C CYS A 88 -18.39 4.22 -2.26
N ASP A 89 -19.06 3.51 -1.35
CA ASP A 89 -20.16 2.59 -1.67
C ASP A 89 -21.46 3.36 -1.95
N LYS A 90 -21.79 4.37 -1.13
CA LYS A 90 -22.99 5.19 -1.30
C LYS A 90 -23.02 5.97 -2.61
N TYR A 91 -21.87 6.48 -3.04
CA TYR A 91 -21.74 7.28 -4.26
C TYR A 91 -21.08 6.51 -5.41
N TYR A 92 -21.14 5.17 -5.40
CA TYR A 92 -20.70 4.36 -6.52
C TYR A 92 -21.44 4.77 -7.82
N PRO A 93 -20.77 4.92 -8.97
CA PRO A 93 -19.38 4.57 -9.27
C PRO A 93 -18.32 5.68 -9.11
N ILE A 94 -18.75 6.93 -8.91
CA ILE A 94 -17.88 8.12 -8.92
C ILE A 94 -18.19 9.01 -7.71
N LEU A 95 -17.17 9.28 -6.90
CA LEU A 95 -17.25 10.18 -5.75
C LEU A 95 -16.31 11.37 -5.95
N LYS A 96 -16.82 12.60 -5.84
CA LYS A 96 -16.00 13.82 -5.80
C LYS A 96 -15.89 14.30 -4.36
N VAL A 97 -14.65 14.42 -3.86
CA VAL A 97 -14.36 14.95 -2.53
C VAL A 97 -13.59 16.26 -2.67
N TRP A 98 -14.04 17.30 -1.97
CA TRP A 98 -13.34 18.56 -1.86
C TRP A 98 -12.52 18.59 -0.57
N GLY A 99 -11.26 18.99 -0.67
CA GLY A 99 -10.38 19.28 0.46
C GLY A 99 -9.79 20.68 0.30
N LEU A 100 -10.20 21.61 1.17
CA LEU A 100 -9.87 23.04 1.06
C LEU A 100 -10.11 23.59 -0.36
N PHE A 101 -9.04 23.80 -1.14
CA PHE A 101 -9.05 24.42 -2.47
C PHE A 101 -8.87 23.40 -3.61
N GLU A 102 -8.62 22.14 -3.29
CA GLU A 102 -8.42 21.07 -4.26
C GLU A 102 -9.56 20.06 -4.17
N PHE A 103 -9.84 19.36 -5.27
CA PHE A 103 -10.78 18.25 -5.28
C PHE A 103 -10.10 17.00 -5.82
N THR A 104 -10.56 15.85 -5.35
CA THR A 104 -10.17 14.54 -5.87
C THR A 104 -11.43 13.81 -6.33
N VAL A 105 -11.34 13.17 -7.49
CA VAL A 105 -12.41 12.31 -8.03
C VAL A 105 -11.98 10.86 -7.85
N SER A 106 -12.69 10.14 -7.00
CA SER A 106 -12.54 8.69 -6.82
C SER A 106 -13.37 7.97 -7.86
N ILE A 107 -12.73 7.06 -8.60
CA ILE A 107 -13.33 6.24 -9.65
C ILE A 107 -13.20 4.78 -9.22
N ARG A 108 -14.31 4.03 -9.23
CA ARG A 108 -14.31 2.61 -8.84
C ARG A 108 -14.79 1.65 -9.92
N HIS A 109 -15.40 2.16 -10.99
CA HIS A 109 -15.87 1.30 -12.07
C HIS A 109 -14.70 0.83 -12.95
N PRO A 110 -14.53 -0.48 -13.21
CA PRO A 110 -13.40 -1.03 -13.97
C PRO A 110 -13.18 -0.37 -15.34
N ASP A 111 -14.23 -0.18 -16.14
CA ASP A 111 -14.14 0.50 -17.45
C ASP A 111 -13.62 1.94 -17.39
N ASP A 112 -13.95 2.67 -16.33
CA ASP A 112 -13.47 4.05 -16.17
C ASP A 112 -12.04 4.07 -15.62
N LEU A 113 -11.68 3.10 -14.78
CA LEU A 113 -10.29 2.86 -14.37
C LEU A 113 -9.41 2.49 -15.56
N GLU A 114 -9.89 1.62 -16.46
CA GLU A 114 -9.16 1.19 -17.66
C GLU A 114 -8.79 2.39 -18.54
N LYS A 115 -9.72 3.32 -18.79
CA LYS A 115 -9.44 4.54 -19.59
C LYS A 115 -8.33 5.40 -19.00
N ILE A 116 -8.27 5.51 -17.67
CA ILE A 116 -7.25 6.31 -16.98
C ILE A 116 -5.91 5.57 -16.95
N LEU A 117 -5.92 4.29 -16.61
CA LEU A 117 -4.70 3.51 -16.38
C LEU A 117 -4.03 3.00 -17.66
N SER A 118 -4.79 2.80 -18.75
CA SER A 118 -4.24 2.43 -20.06
C SER A 118 -3.65 3.61 -20.82
N SER A 119 -4.04 4.85 -20.49
CA SER A 119 -3.60 6.05 -21.20
C SER A 119 -2.20 6.48 -20.77
N THR A 120 -1.30 6.64 -21.74
CA THR A 120 0.03 7.22 -21.53
C THR A 120 0.01 8.73 -21.28
N LYS A 121 -1.14 9.39 -21.45
CA LYS A 121 -1.28 10.83 -21.19
C LYS A 121 -1.53 11.16 -19.72
N HIS A 122 -2.05 10.20 -18.93
CA HIS A 122 -2.38 10.39 -17.52
C HIS A 122 -1.38 9.67 -16.60
N ILE A 123 -0.10 9.67 -17.01
CA ILE A 123 0.98 9.05 -16.25
C ILE A 123 1.31 9.87 -14.99
N ASP A 124 1.18 11.18 -15.06
CA ASP A 124 1.58 12.07 -13.97
C ASP A 124 0.80 11.76 -12.69
N LYS A 125 1.55 11.66 -11.59
CA LYS A 125 0.99 11.44 -10.26
C LYS A 125 0.26 12.70 -9.79
N SER A 126 -0.72 12.54 -8.92
CA SER A 126 -1.38 13.67 -8.28
C SER A 126 -0.44 14.41 -7.33
N ARG A 127 -0.76 15.67 -7.03
CA ARG A 127 0.00 16.53 -6.10
C ARG A 127 0.16 15.94 -4.69
N THR A 128 -0.73 15.04 -4.28
CA THR A 128 -0.62 14.29 -3.01
C THR A 128 0.66 13.46 -2.91
N TYR A 129 1.23 13.01 -4.04
CA TYR A 129 2.52 12.31 -4.06
C TYR A 129 3.69 13.22 -3.68
N ASN A 130 3.53 14.55 -3.64
CA ASN A 130 4.60 15.45 -3.23
C ASN A 130 5.05 15.22 -1.79
N ILE A 131 4.16 14.71 -0.94
CA ILE A 131 4.46 14.32 0.45
C ILE A 131 5.55 13.22 0.50
N LEU A 132 5.67 12.43 -0.57
CA LEU A 132 6.60 11.32 -0.67
C LEU A 132 7.98 11.74 -1.22
N HIS A 133 8.10 12.92 -1.85
CA HIS A 133 9.36 13.41 -2.41
C HIS A 133 10.50 13.54 -1.39
N PRO A 134 10.29 13.98 -0.13
CA PRO A 134 11.36 14.01 0.85
C PRO A 134 12.01 12.64 1.11
N TRP A 135 11.26 11.54 0.93
CA TRP A 135 11.78 10.19 1.09
C TRP A 135 12.34 9.65 -0.23
N PHE A 136 11.49 9.47 -1.24
CA PHE A 136 11.85 8.78 -2.50
C PHE A 136 12.46 9.69 -3.58
N GLY A 137 12.53 11.01 -3.33
CA GLY A 137 12.91 11.98 -4.34
C GLY A 137 12.03 11.88 -5.58
N THR A 138 12.67 11.90 -6.74
CA THR A 138 12.07 11.72 -8.06
C THR A 138 12.39 10.36 -8.67
N GLY A 139 12.40 9.28 -7.86
CA GLY A 139 12.59 7.90 -8.32
C GLY A 139 11.40 7.35 -9.13
N LEU A 140 11.42 6.05 -9.45
CA LEU A 140 10.40 5.43 -10.32
C LEU A 140 8.94 5.63 -9.85
N LEU A 141 8.69 5.73 -8.54
CA LEU A 141 7.34 5.87 -7.99
C LEU A 141 6.74 7.27 -8.21
N THR A 142 7.58 8.32 -8.18
CA THR A 142 7.19 9.73 -8.13
C THR A 142 7.65 10.53 -9.36
N SER A 143 8.54 9.98 -10.19
CA SER A 143 9.01 10.60 -11.43
C SER A 143 7.89 10.78 -12.45
N THR A 144 8.10 11.76 -13.34
CA THR A 144 7.23 12.08 -14.46
C THR A 144 8.03 12.24 -15.76
N GLY A 145 7.33 12.31 -16.89
CA GLY A 145 7.92 12.62 -18.19
C GLY A 145 9.03 11.66 -18.65
N ILE A 146 10.09 12.23 -19.24
CA ILE A 146 11.20 11.47 -19.84
C ILE A 146 11.94 10.65 -18.77
N LYS A 147 12.16 11.21 -17.58
CA LYS A 147 12.81 10.48 -16.47
C LYS A 147 12.04 9.21 -16.15
N TRP A 148 10.72 9.29 -15.98
CA TRP A 148 9.91 8.10 -15.72
C TRP A 148 9.94 7.08 -16.87
N GLN A 149 9.98 7.53 -18.13
CA GLN A 149 10.00 6.62 -19.29
C GLN A 149 11.33 5.85 -19.45
N THR A 150 12.45 6.41 -18.98
CA THR A 150 13.77 5.76 -19.10
C THR A 150 14.03 4.77 -17.99
N ARG A 151 13.56 5.01 -16.75
CA ARG A 151 13.86 4.15 -15.59
C ARG A 151 13.40 2.70 -15.73
N PRO A 152 12.16 2.38 -16.17
CA PRO A 152 11.75 1.01 -16.41
C PRO A 152 12.65 0.29 -17.42
N LYS A 153 13.17 0.98 -18.44
CA LYS A 153 14.05 0.35 -19.44
C LYS A 153 15.36 -0.13 -18.83
N ILE A 154 15.91 0.63 -17.88
CA ILE A 154 17.13 0.27 -17.16
C ILE A 154 16.88 -0.88 -16.16
N LEU A 155 15.72 -0.88 -15.52
CA LEU A 155 15.42 -1.78 -14.39
C LEU A 155 14.75 -3.11 -14.78
N THR A 156 13.98 -3.14 -15.88
CA THR A 156 13.27 -4.35 -16.33
C THR A 156 14.18 -5.57 -16.51
N PRO A 157 15.41 -5.44 -17.04
CA PRO A 157 16.33 -6.58 -17.14
C PRO A 157 16.59 -7.28 -15.79
N ALA A 158 16.58 -6.53 -14.67
CA ALA A 158 16.78 -7.08 -13.32
C ALA A 158 15.68 -8.07 -12.88
N PHE A 159 14.52 -8.00 -13.52
CA PHE A 159 13.33 -8.79 -13.19
C PHE A 159 13.00 -9.80 -14.29
N HIS A 160 13.94 -10.07 -15.20
CA HIS A 160 13.79 -11.13 -16.19
C HIS A 160 13.73 -12.52 -15.52
N PHE A 161 12.98 -13.45 -16.11
CA PHE A 161 12.69 -14.77 -15.53
C PHE A 161 13.93 -15.55 -15.06
N ASN A 162 15.03 -15.47 -15.80
CA ASN A 162 16.29 -16.13 -15.45
C ASN A 162 16.90 -15.60 -14.13
N ILE A 163 16.71 -14.32 -13.83
CA ILE A 163 17.15 -13.70 -12.57
C ILE A 163 16.16 -14.04 -11.45
N LEU A 164 14.85 -14.04 -11.74
CA LEU A 164 13.82 -14.40 -10.76
C LEU A 164 14.00 -15.82 -10.20
N ASN A 165 14.43 -16.79 -11.03
CA ASN A 165 14.75 -18.14 -10.56
C ASN A 165 15.79 -18.13 -9.43
N GLN A 166 16.75 -17.21 -9.48
CA GLN A 166 17.78 -17.05 -8.45
C GLN A 166 17.24 -16.34 -7.20
N PHE A 167 16.25 -15.46 -7.36
CA PHE A 167 15.58 -14.81 -6.21
C PHE A 167 14.79 -15.81 -5.39
N VAL A 168 14.19 -16.81 -6.03
CA VAL A 168 13.43 -17.86 -5.33
C VAL A 168 14.27 -18.61 -4.31
N ASP A 169 15.53 -18.93 -4.61
CA ASP A 169 16.43 -19.59 -3.66
C ASP A 169 16.64 -18.74 -2.39
N ILE A 170 16.75 -17.42 -2.55
CA ILE A 170 16.90 -16.48 -1.43
C ILE A 170 15.59 -16.35 -0.65
N LEU A 171 14.44 -16.27 -1.34
CA LEU A 171 13.13 -16.20 -0.70
C LEU A 171 12.85 -17.46 0.12
N ILE A 172 13.17 -18.65 -0.41
CA ILE A 172 13.05 -19.92 0.30
C ILE A 172 13.98 -19.94 1.52
N LYS A 173 15.25 -19.52 1.36
CA LYS A 173 16.19 -19.40 2.48
C LYS A 173 15.64 -18.51 3.60
N GLN A 174 15.05 -17.34 3.28
CA GLN A 174 14.45 -16.47 4.30
C GLN A 174 13.21 -17.09 4.94
N SER A 175 12.37 -17.78 4.16
CA SER A 175 11.22 -18.54 4.66
C SER A 175 11.64 -19.67 5.62
N ASP A 176 12.73 -20.36 5.32
CA ASP A 176 13.29 -21.41 6.18
C ASP A 176 13.85 -20.81 7.49
N CYS A 177 14.55 -19.68 7.41
CA CYS A 177 15.00 -18.94 8.60
C CYS A 177 13.82 -18.49 9.47
N MET A 178 12.75 -17.97 8.86
CA MET A 178 11.52 -17.57 9.53
C MET A 178 10.86 -18.77 10.23
N THR A 179 10.76 -19.90 9.54
CA THR A 179 10.20 -21.14 10.09
C THR A 179 11.05 -21.70 11.23
N LYS A 180 12.38 -21.67 11.10
CA LYS A 180 13.31 -22.10 12.13
C LYS A 180 13.20 -21.25 13.39
N SER A 181 13.14 -19.93 13.24
CA SER A 181 12.93 -19.00 14.36
C SER A 181 11.67 -19.33 15.18
N LEU A 182 10.60 -19.76 14.52
CA LEU A 182 9.37 -20.18 15.20
C LEU A 182 9.49 -21.56 15.86
N LYS A 183 10.21 -22.50 15.24
CA LYS A 183 10.42 -23.86 15.78
C LYS A 183 11.31 -23.87 17.03
N ASP A 184 12.35 -23.04 17.05
CA ASP A 184 13.34 -22.99 18.13
C ASP A 184 12.73 -22.55 19.49
N VAL A 185 11.55 -21.93 19.48
CA VAL A 185 10.82 -21.52 20.70
C VAL A 185 10.09 -22.70 21.39
N GLY A 186 9.88 -23.82 20.68
CA GLY A 186 9.43 -25.11 21.25
C GLY A 186 8.01 -25.16 21.87
N ARG A 187 7.22 -24.08 21.78
CA ARG A 187 5.84 -23.94 22.33
C ARG A 187 4.93 -23.15 21.39
N THR A 188 3.66 -22.98 21.76
CA THR A 188 2.75 -22.01 21.10
C THR A 188 3.40 -20.62 21.10
N VAL A 189 3.70 -20.11 19.91
CA VAL A 189 4.35 -18.81 19.72
C VAL A 189 3.29 -17.76 19.40
N VAL A 190 3.25 -16.68 20.19
CA VAL A 190 2.45 -15.48 19.88
C VAL A 190 3.42 -14.38 19.49
N LYS A 191 3.28 -13.87 18.27
CA LYS A 191 4.08 -12.78 17.72
C LYS A 191 3.17 -11.72 17.12
N ASP A 192 3.62 -10.48 17.16
CA ASP A 192 3.11 -9.46 16.27
C ASP A 192 3.60 -9.80 14.85
N LEU A 193 2.65 -10.00 13.92
CA LEU A 193 2.94 -10.51 12.58
C LEU A 193 3.68 -9.47 11.73
N LEU A 194 3.32 -8.19 11.83
CA LEU A 194 3.88 -7.19 10.92
C LEU A 194 5.38 -6.96 11.15
N PRO A 195 5.87 -6.67 12.38
CA PRO A 195 7.30 -6.53 12.63
C PRO A 195 8.07 -7.82 12.36
N PHE A 196 7.46 -8.97 12.66
CA PHE A 196 8.07 -10.29 12.43
C PHE A 196 8.28 -10.57 10.94
N ILE A 197 7.25 -10.37 10.10
CA ILE A 197 7.34 -10.63 8.66
C ILE A 197 8.22 -9.57 7.98
N SER A 198 8.09 -8.30 8.37
CA SER A 198 8.87 -7.18 7.81
C SER A 198 10.39 -7.39 7.95
N GLU A 199 10.85 -8.03 9.03
CA GLU A 199 12.25 -8.41 9.18
C GLU A 199 12.76 -9.32 8.06
N TYR A 200 12.01 -10.39 7.75
CA TYR A 200 12.41 -11.36 6.73
C TYR A 200 12.18 -10.85 5.31
N THR A 201 11.14 -10.06 5.06
CA THR A 201 10.92 -9.44 3.73
C THR A 201 11.97 -8.39 3.41
N LEU A 202 12.44 -7.62 4.41
CA LEU A 202 13.57 -6.70 4.26
C LEU A 202 14.87 -7.46 3.95
N ASN A 203 15.15 -8.53 4.69
CA ASN A 203 16.32 -9.38 4.41
C ASN A 203 16.25 -9.99 3.00
N ALA A 204 15.07 -10.42 2.56
CA ALA A 204 14.86 -10.93 1.23
C ALA A 204 15.18 -9.88 0.15
N ILE A 205 14.59 -8.69 0.20
CA ILE A 205 14.80 -7.66 -0.83
C ILE A 205 16.25 -7.15 -0.86
N CYS A 206 16.89 -7.01 0.30
CA CYS A 206 18.30 -6.62 0.36
C CYS A 206 19.22 -7.70 -0.21
N GLU A 207 18.95 -8.98 0.05
CA GLU A 207 19.74 -10.08 -0.52
C GLU A 207 19.46 -10.31 -2.02
N THR A 208 18.23 -10.09 -2.51
CA THR A 208 17.85 -10.29 -3.92
C THR A 208 18.19 -9.08 -4.79
N ALA A 209 17.55 -7.94 -4.54
CA ALA A 209 17.61 -6.75 -5.40
C ALA A 209 18.83 -5.87 -5.12
N MET A 210 19.29 -5.80 -3.87
CA MET A 210 20.45 -4.97 -3.49
C MET A 210 21.77 -5.78 -3.46
N GLY A 211 21.71 -7.11 -3.42
CA GLY A 211 22.88 -7.97 -3.40
C GLY A 211 23.69 -7.92 -2.10
N VAL A 212 23.14 -7.39 -1.00
CA VAL A 212 23.80 -7.22 0.30
C VAL A 212 23.14 -8.11 1.36
N SER A 213 23.94 -8.77 2.19
CA SER A 213 23.43 -9.59 3.30
C SER A 213 23.37 -8.79 4.58
N LEU A 214 22.18 -8.65 5.16
CA LEU A 214 21.95 -7.90 6.40
C LEU A 214 22.20 -8.70 7.69
N GLN A 215 22.65 -9.96 7.60
CA GLN A 215 22.80 -10.87 8.75
C GLN A 215 23.73 -10.33 9.87
N LYS A 216 24.58 -9.34 9.58
CA LYS A 216 25.52 -8.72 10.53
C LYS A 216 25.04 -7.38 11.10
N LEU A 217 23.86 -6.90 10.70
CA LEU A 217 23.38 -5.53 10.93
C LEU A 217 22.11 -5.48 11.79
N GLY A 218 21.94 -6.40 12.75
CA GLY A 218 20.68 -6.57 13.50
C GLY A 218 20.12 -5.28 14.14
N GLU A 219 20.94 -4.53 14.90
CA GLU A 219 20.49 -3.26 15.51
C GLU A 219 20.15 -2.20 14.46
N PHE A 220 20.97 -2.10 13.41
CA PHE A 220 20.78 -1.14 12.33
C PHE A 220 19.51 -1.44 11.53
N GLN A 221 19.22 -2.73 11.31
CA GLN A 221 18.01 -3.19 10.64
C GLN A 221 16.76 -2.87 11.47
N GLN A 222 16.81 -3.04 12.79
CA GLN A 222 15.71 -2.69 13.68
C GLN A 222 15.45 -1.17 13.69
N GLN A 223 16.51 -0.35 13.74
CA GLN A 223 16.38 1.11 13.65
C GLN A 223 15.75 1.53 12.32
N TYR A 224 16.15 0.91 11.21
CA TYR A 224 15.59 1.16 9.89
C TYR A 224 14.10 0.82 9.82
N ARG A 225 13.68 -0.38 10.27
CA ARG A 225 12.26 -0.77 10.30
C ARG A 225 11.41 0.16 11.16
N ASN A 226 11.91 0.55 12.33
CA ASN A 226 11.22 1.50 13.20
C ASN A 226 11.08 2.87 12.51
N ALA A 227 12.13 3.34 11.84
CA ALA A 227 12.09 4.58 11.06
C ALA A 227 11.08 4.51 9.90
N ILE A 228 10.91 3.35 9.25
CA ILE A 228 9.90 3.17 8.20
C ILE A 228 8.48 3.28 8.77
N HIS A 229 8.21 2.60 9.88
CA HIS A 229 6.90 2.68 10.50
C HIS A 229 6.55 4.13 10.86
N GLU A 230 7.50 4.85 11.43
CA GLU A 230 7.33 6.26 11.81
C GLU A 230 7.17 7.20 10.61
N ILE A 231 7.94 7.02 9.52
CA ILE A 231 7.75 7.88 8.33
C ILE A 231 6.39 7.65 7.67
N ILE A 232 5.88 6.40 7.68
CA ILE A 232 4.56 6.08 7.14
C ILE A 232 3.46 6.78 7.97
N GLU A 233 3.55 6.73 9.29
CA GLU A 233 2.62 7.46 10.19
C GLU A 233 2.65 8.97 9.91
N LEU A 234 3.85 9.56 9.76
CA LEU A 234 4.01 10.99 9.43
C LEU A 234 3.44 11.34 8.05
N ILE A 235 3.62 10.48 7.05
CA ILE A 235 3.07 10.65 5.71
C ILE A 235 1.53 10.63 5.77
N LEU A 236 0.93 9.66 6.47
CA LEU A 236 -0.52 9.57 6.64
C LEU A 236 -1.06 10.78 7.41
N TYR A 237 -0.39 11.18 8.49
CA TYR A 237 -0.71 12.37 9.27
C TYR A 237 -0.77 13.64 8.41
N ARG A 238 0.16 13.75 7.45
CA ARG A 238 0.23 14.86 6.50
C ARG A 238 -0.81 14.75 5.37
N ALA A 239 -1.06 13.55 4.86
CA ALA A 239 -1.99 13.30 3.74
C ALA A 239 -3.44 13.67 4.08
N ILE A 240 -3.87 13.42 5.33
CA ILE A 240 -5.24 13.69 5.78
C ILE A 240 -5.43 15.14 6.26
N ARG A 241 -4.37 15.97 6.28
CA ARG A 241 -4.40 17.37 6.74
C ARG A 241 -3.97 18.31 5.62
N PRO A 242 -4.91 18.79 4.79
CA PRO A 242 -4.59 19.61 3.61
C PRO A 242 -3.72 20.85 3.89
N TRP A 243 -3.83 21.48 5.06
CA TRP A 243 -2.99 22.63 5.45
C TRP A 243 -1.52 22.27 5.69
N LEU A 244 -1.21 20.98 5.93
CA LEU A 244 0.16 20.47 6.05
C LEU A 244 0.74 20.01 4.71
N LEU A 245 -0.01 20.06 3.61
CA LEU A 245 0.52 19.73 2.28
C LEU A 245 1.59 20.73 1.82
N ASN A 246 1.56 21.96 2.31
CA ASN A 246 2.60 22.94 2.05
C ASN A 246 3.88 22.60 2.82
N ASP A 247 4.98 22.33 2.10
CA ASP A 247 6.27 21.93 2.69
C ASP A 247 6.82 22.95 3.68
N PHE A 248 6.67 24.25 3.39
CA PHE A 248 7.15 25.32 4.26
C PHE A 248 6.42 25.29 5.60
N LEU A 249 5.08 25.27 5.59
CA LEU A 249 4.28 25.18 6.82
C LEU A 249 4.58 23.91 7.60
N PHE A 250 4.72 22.78 6.92
CA PHE A 250 5.05 21.52 7.57
C PHE A 250 6.44 21.54 8.22
N SER A 251 7.43 22.13 7.55
CA SER A 251 8.81 22.20 8.04
C SER A 251 8.98 23.03 9.33
N LEU A 252 8.03 23.91 9.64
CA LEU A 252 7.98 24.71 10.87
C LEU A 252 7.34 23.95 12.05
N SER A 253 6.68 22.82 11.78
CA SER A 253 6.03 22.00 12.81
C SER A 253 7.02 21.05 13.49
N SER A 254 6.71 20.63 14.71
CA SER A 254 7.46 19.56 15.41
C SER A 254 7.51 18.26 14.60
N GLN A 255 6.41 17.95 13.90
CA GLN A 255 6.32 16.78 13.02
C GLN A 255 7.25 16.90 11.80
N GLY A 256 7.45 18.11 11.26
CA GLY A 256 8.41 18.36 10.19
C GLY A 256 9.85 18.17 10.63
N SER A 257 10.20 18.62 11.84
CA SER A 257 11.52 18.34 12.43
C SER A 257 11.73 16.85 12.65
N ARG A 258 10.70 16.14 13.13
CA ARG A 258 10.77 14.68 13.31
C ARG A 258 10.94 13.94 12.00
N GLN A 259 10.22 14.36 10.94
CA GLN A 259 10.39 13.81 9.59
C GLN A 259 11.85 13.91 9.13
N LYS A 260 12.51 15.04 9.35
CA LYS A 260 13.92 15.24 8.97
C LYS A 260 14.86 14.29 9.71
N GLU A 261 14.62 14.02 10.99
CA GLU A 261 15.42 13.06 11.77
C GLU A 261 15.26 11.63 11.26
N VAL A 262 14.01 11.21 11.02
CA VAL A 262 13.68 9.87 10.52
C VAL A 262 14.27 9.67 9.11
N LEU A 263 14.14 10.66 8.23
CA LEU A 263 14.71 10.62 6.89
C LEU A 263 16.24 10.45 6.90
N LYS A 264 16.96 11.04 7.86
CA LYS A 264 18.42 10.81 7.98
C LYS A 264 18.76 9.34 8.25
N ILE A 265 17.94 8.64 9.04
CA ILE A 265 18.12 7.20 9.31
C ILE A 265 17.84 6.40 8.04
N LEU A 266 16.75 6.71 7.33
CA LEU A 266 16.34 6.02 6.11
C LEU A 266 17.37 6.19 4.99
N HIS A 267 17.75 7.44 4.70
CA HIS A 267 18.76 7.74 3.68
C HIS A 267 20.13 7.18 4.08
N GLY A 268 20.53 7.31 5.34
CA GLY A 268 21.77 6.71 5.83
C GLY A 268 21.84 5.19 5.70
N PHE A 269 20.69 4.49 5.80
CA PHE A 269 20.61 3.06 5.50
C PHE A 269 20.87 2.78 4.02
N THR A 270 20.17 3.45 3.12
CA THR A 270 20.35 3.23 1.68
C THR A 270 21.74 3.60 1.19
N GLU A 271 22.30 4.72 1.66
CA GLU A 271 23.66 5.16 1.32
C GLU A 271 24.71 4.12 1.76
N LYS A 272 24.54 3.54 2.96
CA LYS A 272 25.42 2.49 3.46
C LYS A 272 25.36 1.22 2.60
N VAL A 273 24.14 0.80 2.19
CA VAL A 273 23.95 -0.36 1.31
C VAL A 273 24.61 -0.13 -0.05
N ILE A 274 24.41 1.06 -0.63
CA ILE A 274 25.03 1.45 -1.92
C ILE A 274 26.56 1.46 -1.78
N ALA A 275 27.10 2.04 -0.71
CA ALA A 275 28.54 2.10 -0.47
C ALA A 275 29.15 0.70 -0.29
N GLU A 276 28.52 -0.17 0.49
CA GLU A 276 28.99 -1.56 0.69
C GLU A 276 29.01 -2.34 -0.62
N ARG A 277 28.00 -2.13 -1.49
CA ARG A 277 27.95 -2.76 -2.81
C ARG A 277 29.04 -2.24 -3.74
N LYS A 278 29.22 -0.92 -3.85
CA LYS A 278 30.28 -0.32 -4.67
C LYS A 278 31.68 -0.82 -4.25
N LEU A 279 31.96 -0.88 -2.95
CA LEU A 279 33.21 -1.42 -2.42
C LEU A 279 33.40 -2.92 -2.75
N TYR A 280 32.33 -3.70 -2.74
CA TYR A 280 32.38 -5.10 -3.13
C TYR A 280 32.72 -5.28 -4.61
N ASP A 281 32.16 -4.46 -5.49
CA ASP A 281 32.42 -4.48 -6.93
C ASP A 281 33.87 -4.09 -7.25
N GLU A 282 34.40 -3.08 -6.54
CA GLU A 282 35.82 -2.70 -6.63
C GLU A 282 36.75 -3.83 -6.19
N ARG A 283 36.46 -4.49 -5.05
CA ARG A 283 37.25 -5.63 -4.54
C ARG A 283 37.23 -6.86 -5.45
N THR A 284 36.15 -7.04 -6.20
CA THR A 284 36.02 -8.14 -7.16
C THR A 284 36.54 -7.80 -8.56
N GLY A 285 37.12 -6.60 -8.73
CA GLY A 285 37.77 -6.16 -9.96
C GLY A 285 36.78 -5.91 -11.10
N ASN A 286 35.56 -5.44 -10.81
CA ASN A 286 34.52 -5.16 -11.80
C ASN A 286 34.07 -6.33 -12.70
N ARG A 287 34.44 -7.58 -12.37
CA ARG A 287 34.14 -8.77 -13.20
C ARG A 287 32.67 -8.93 -13.55
N TYR A 288 31.77 -8.57 -12.64
CA TYR A 288 30.33 -8.69 -12.84
C TYR A 288 29.76 -7.61 -13.76
N LEU A 289 30.38 -6.44 -13.78
CA LEU A 289 29.97 -5.29 -14.60
C LEU A 289 30.58 -5.36 -16.01
N GLN A 290 31.79 -5.93 -16.16
CA GLN A 290 32.40 -6.16 -17.48
C GLN A 290 31.60 -7.17 -18.32
N ASN A 291 31.03 -8.19 -17.69
CA ASN A 291 30.17 -9.15 -18.39
C ASN A 291 28.85 -8.53 -18.90
N LEU A 292 28.43 -7.34 -18.42
CA LEU A 292 27.26 -6.62 -18.98
C LEU A 292 27.60 -5.88 -20.29
N GLU A 293 28.88 -5.54 -20.50
CA GLU A 293 29.33 -4.88 -21.73
C GLU A 293 29.50 -5.88 -22.87
N ASP A 294 29.99 -7.09 -22.58
CA ASP A 294 30.15 -8.17 -23.56
C ASP A 294 28.82 -8.81 -24.00
N ASP A 295 27.78 -8.79 -23.15
CA ASP A 295 26.43 -9.32 -23.46
C ASP A 295 25.62 -8.43 -24.45
N LYS A 296 26.18 -7.31 -24.95
CA LYS A 296 25.55 -6.53 -26.03
C LYS A 296 25.63 -7.21 -27.41
N GLU A 297 26.38 -8.31 -27.56
CA GLU A 297 26.58 -8.97 -28.86
C GLU A 297 26.33 -10.49 -28.93
N THR A 298 25.78 -11.18 -27.92
CA THR A 298 25.48 -12.63 -28.11
C THR A 298 24.23 -13.12 -27.42
N GLU A 299 23.16 -13.30 -28.22
CA GLU A 299 22.20 -14.38 -27.99
C GLU A 299 22.93 -15.72 -28.17
N ALA A 300 23.60 -16.22 -27.13
CA ALA A 300 24.17 -17.56 -27.17
C ALA A 300 24.21 -18.21 -25.78
N GLU A 301 23.49 -19.33 -25.73
CA GLU A 301 23.66 -20.54 -24.93
C GLU A 301 24.58 -20.51 -23.70
N ASP A 302 24.06 -21.08 -22.62
CA ASP A 302 24.76 -21.42 -21.39
C ASP A 302 26.00 -22.32 -21.65
N ILE A 303 27.14 -21.72 -22.00
CA ILE A 303 28.42 -22.42 -22.00
C ILE A 303 29.07 -22.24 -20.64
N GLU A 304 29.10 -23.33 -19.87
CA GLU A 304 29.95 -23.49 -18.69
C GLU A 304 31.43 -23.46 -19.11
N VAL A 305 32.07 -22.31 -18.98
CA VAL A 305 33.53 -22.19 -19.07
C VAL A 305 34.07 -21.93 -17.66
N PHE A 306 34.83 -22.90 -17.14
CA PHE A 306 35.57 -22.87 -15.86
C PHE A 306 34.74 -22.73 -14.57
N GLY A 307 33.94 -23.73 -14.18
CA GLY A 307 33.66 -24.09 -12.75
C GLY A 307 33.19 -22.99 -11.77
N ILE A 308 32.90 -21.79 -12.25
CA ILE A 308 32.50 -20.60 -11.52
C ILE A 308 31.04 -20.42 -11.92
N LYS A 309 30.12 -20.81 -11.02
CA LYS A 309 28.69 -20.53 -11.20
C LYS A 309 28.52 -19.04 -11.54
N LYS A 310 27.96 -18.72 -12.71
CA LYS A 310 27.44 -17.38 -13.04
C LYS A 310 26.54 -16.94 -11.86
N LYS A 311 26.99 -16.00 -11.03
CA LYS A 311 26.26 -15.60 -9.82
C LYS A 311 26.03 -14.10 -9.82
N ARG A 312 24.74 -13.73 -9.70
CA ARG A 312 24.16 -12.41 -9.36
C ARG A 312 24.43 -11.25 -10.31
N LEU A 313 23.42 -10.93 -11.12
CA LEU A 313 23.11 -9.53 -11.42
C LEU A 313 21.97 -9.11 -10.49
N ALA A 314 22.27 -8.25 -9.52
CA ALA A 314 21.26 -7.60 -8.69
C ALA A 314 20.79 -6.32 -9.40
N MET A 315 19.58 -5.85 -9.07
CA MET A 315 19.06 -4.58 -9.60
C MET A 315 20.01 -3.40 -9.33
N LEU A 316 20.65 -3.40 -8.15
CA LEU A 316 21.65 -2.39 -7.80
C LEU A 316 22.88 -2.41 -8.71
N ASP A 317 23.28 -3.57 -9.24
CA ASP A 317 24.42 -3.68 -10.15
C ASP A 317 24.12 -2.98 -11.48
N LEU A 318 22.90 -3.11 -11.99
CA LEU A 318 22.47 -2.40 -13.21
C LEU A 318 22.44 -0.89 -13.01
N LEU A 319 22.02 -0.41 -11.84
CA LEU A 319 22.02 1.01 -11.50
C LEU A 319 23.46 1.56 -11.39
N ILE A 320 24.39 0.79 -10.80
CA ILE A 320 25.81 1.15 -10.72
C ILE A 320 26.44 1.15 -12.12
N ALA A 321 26.12 0.17 -12.98
CA ALA A 321 26.58 0.11 -14.38
C ALA A 321 26.13 1.36 -15.16
N ALA A 322 24.83 1.67 -15.11
CA ALA A 322 24.25 2.82 -15.78
C ALA A 322 24.84 4.15 -15.29
N SER A 323 25.23 4.24 -14.02
CA SER A 323 25.92 5.43 -13.49
C SER A 323 27.32 5.63 -14.06
N ARG A 324 28.05 4.54 -14.37
CA ARG A 324 29.39 4.59 -15.01
C ARG A 324 29.32 5.07 -16.46
N GLU A 325 28.26 4.70 -17.17
CA GLU A 325 27.95 5.22 -18.51
C GLU A 325 27.40 6.68 -18.47
N SER A 326 27.59 7.40 -17.34
CA SER A 326 27.12 8.77 -17.07
C SER A 326 25.62 9.03 -17.26
N SER A 327 24.81 7.98 -17.26
CA SER A 327 23.35 8.08 -17.43
C SER A 327 22.58 8.32 -16.11
N LEU A 328 23.20 8.05 -14.95
CA LEU A 328 22.61 8.19 -13.61
C LEU A 328 23.58 8.81 -12.61
N THR A 329 23.08 9.71 -11.76
CA THR A 329 23.82 10.25 -10.61
C THR A 329 23.69 9.35 -9.37
N ASP A 330 24.56 9.53 -8.38
CA ASP A 330 24.44 8.81 -7.10
C ASP A 330 23.11 9.11 -6.37
N LEU A 331 22.59 10.32 -6.53
CA LEU A 331 21.26 10.69 -6.04
C LEU A 331 20.17 9.86 -6.75
N ASP A 332 20.28 9.73 -8.08
CA ASP A 332 19.35 8.92 -8.86
C ASP A 332 19.36 7.45 -8.45
N ILE A 333 20.53 6.87 -8.14
CA ILE A 333 20.63 5.50 -7.63
C ILE A 333 19.91 5.40 -6.28
N ARG A 334 20.15 6.34 -5.37
CA ARG A 334 19.51 6.36 -4.05
C ARG A 334 17.99 6.44 -4.15
N GLU A 335 17.47 7.31 -5.01
CA GLU A 335 16.03 7.43 -5.26
C GLU A 335 15.40 6.11 -5.71
N GLU A 336 16.06 5.36 -6.59
CA GLU A 336 15.57 4.04 -7.02
C GLU A 336 15.70 3.00 -5.90
N VAL A 337 16.81 2.98 -5.15
CA VAL A 337 16.98 2.03 -4.03
C VAL A 337 15.94 2.27 -2.93
N ASP A 338 15.67 3.53 -2.57
CA ASP A 338 14.60 3.91 -1.65
C ASP A 338 13.24 3.42 -2.17
N THR A 339 12.97 3.60 -3.48
CA THR A 339 11.70 3.20 -4.11
C THR A 339 11.49 1.68 -4.16
N PHE A 340 12.54 0.93 -4.50
CA PHE A 340 12.47 -0.53 -4.64
C PHE A 340 12.53 -1.28 -3.32
N ASN A 341 12.72 -0.59 -2.20
CA ASN A 341 12.66 -1.19 -0.88
C ASN A 341 11.22 -1.50 -0.40
N GLY A 342 10.34 -1.95 -1.31
CA GLY A 342 8.92 -2.24 -1.09
C GLY A 342 8.63 -3.50 -0.24
N HIS A 343 9.47 -3.81 0.75
CA HIS A 343 9.30 -4.99 1.60
C HIS A 343 8.04 -4.93 2.48
N ASP A 344 7.61 -3.72 2.88
CA ASP A 344 6.43 -3.54 3.73
C ASP A 344 5.12 -3.90 3.03
N THR A 345 4.98 -3.61 1.72
CA THR A 345 3.78 -4.02 0.98
C THR A 345 3.65 -5.54 0.89
N THR A 346 4.79 -6.23 0.74
CA THR A 346 4.86 -7.69 0.74
C THR A 346 4.58 -8.24 2.14
N ALA A 347 5.12 -7.61 3.19
CA ALA A 347 4.89 -8.02 4.57
C ALA A 347 3.41 -7.94 4.97
N VAL A 348 2.74 -6.84 4.61
CA VAL A 348 1.29 -6.66 4.85
C VAL A 348 0.47 -7.70 4.08
N GLY A 349 0.83 -8.00 2.83
CA GLY A 349 0.15 -9.03 2.03
C GLY A 349 0.26 -10.42 2.68
N ILE A 350 1.46 -10.81 3.13
CA ILE A 350 1.69 -12.08 3.83
C ILE A 350 0.93 -12.09 5.17
N MET A 351 0.96 -10.99 5.93
CA MET A 351 0.26 -10.87 7.21
C MET A 351 -1.23 -11.16 7.05
N PHE A 352 -1.92 -10.48 6.11
CA PHE A 352 -3.36 -10.70 5.90
C PHE A 352 -3.67 -12.10 5.36
N ALA A 353 -2.82 -12.63 4.47
CA ALA A 353 -2.97 -14.01 4.00
C ALA A 353 -2.88 -15.03 5.15
N LEU A 354 -1.91 -14.87 6.06
CA LEU A 354 -1.76 -15.73 7.23
C LEU A 354 -2.93 -15.60 8.21
N LEU A 355 -3.45 -14.38 8.42
CA LEU A 355 -4.62 -14.15 9.27
C LEU A 355 -5.87 -14.83 8.69
N LEU A 356 -6.12 -14.69 7.39
CA LEU A 356 -7.24 -15.36 6.71
C LEU A 356 -7.12 -16.88 6.78
N LEU A 357 -5.92 -17.43 6.60
CA LEU A 357 -5.69 -18.87 6.77
C LEU A 357 -5.88 -19.32 8.22
N ALA A 358 -5.56 -18.47 9.20
CA ALA A 358 -5.79 -18.80 10.62
C ALA A 358 -7.28 -18.80 10.99
N GLU A 359 -8.08 -17.95 10.35
CA GLU A 359 -9.53 -17.84 10.56
C GLU A 359 -10.30 -18.96 9.83
N HIS A 360 -9.88 -19.32 8.62
CA HIS A 360 -10.51 -20.33 7.77
C HIS A 360 -9.76 -21.67 7.80
N LYS A 361 -9.95 -22.45 8.88
CA LYS A 361 -9.22 -23.71 9.12
C LYS A 361 -9.41 -24.78 8.04
N ASP A 362 -10.59 -24.86 7.45
CA ASP A 362 -10.91 -25.76 6.34
C ASP A 362 -10.09 -25.41 5.09
N ILE A 363 -9.95 -24.12 4.78
CA ILE A 363 -9.13 -23.63 3.67
C ILE A 363 -7.65 -23.84 3.97
N GLN A 364 -7.22 -23.59 5.22
CA GLN A 364 -5.85 -23.85 5.66
C GLN A 364 -5.46 -25.32 5.48
N GLU A 365 -6.34 -26.26 5.81
CA GLU A 365 -6.06 -27.67 5.64
C GLU A 365 -5.94 -28.06 4.16
N ARG A 366 -6.78 -27.51 3.29
CA ARG A 366 -6.66 -27.71 1.84
C ARG A 366 -5.34 -27.20 1.28
N VAL A 367 -4.91 -26.00 1.69
CA VAL A 367 -3.59 -25.45 1.33
C VAL A 367 -2.47 -26.36 1.85
N ARG A 368 -2.59 -26.86 3.08
CA ARG A 368 -1.60 -27.78 3.67
C ARG A 368 -1.49 -29.08 2.88
N VAL A 369 -2.61 -29.66 2.42
CA VAL A 369 -2.61 -30.85 1.57
C VAL A 369 -1.91 -30.58 0.23
N GLU A 370 -2.22 -29.46 -0.43
CA GLU A 370 -1.54 -29.07 -1.68
C GLU A 370 -0.03 -28.92 -1.48
N VAL A 371 0.39 -28.13 -0.48
CA VAL A 371 1.80 -27.88 -0.18
C VAL A 371 2.53 -29.18 0.17
N ASN A 372 1.95 -30.04 1.00
CA ASN A 372 2.54 -31.32 1.38
C ASN A 372 2.73 -32.24 0.16
N THR A 373 1.74 -32.30 -0.73
CA THR A 373 1.81 -33.11 -1.96
C THR A 373 2.96 -32.62 -2.85
N VAL A 374 3.02 -31.32 -3.11
CA VAL A 374 4.08 -30.69 -3.91
C VAL A 374 5.46 -30.86 -3.26
N MET A 375 5.57 -30.76 -1.94
CA MET A 375 6.83 -30.99 -1.23
C MET A 375 7.28 -32.46 -1.33
N GLN A 376 6.37 -33.43 -1.22
CA GLN A 376 6.69 -34.85 -1.37
C GLN A 376 7.20 -35.17 -2.79
N GLU A 377 6.55 -34.63 -3.81
CA GLU A 377 6.95 -34.80 -5.22
C GLU A 377 8.33 -34.21 -5.53
N ASN A 378 8.74 -33.16 -4.82
CA ASN A 378 10.01 -32.46 -5.03
C ASN A 378 11.10 -32.84 -4.01
N GLY A 379 11.00 -34.01 -3.36
CA GLY A 379 12.03 -34.51 -2.44
C GLY A 379 12.19 -33.65 -1.18
N GLY A 380 11.11 -33.02 -0.72
CA GLY A 380 11.05 -32.21 0.49
C GLY A 380 11.59 -30.78 0.34
N LYS A 381 11.87 -30.32 -0.88
CA LYS A 381 12.41 -28.98 -1.13
C LYS A 381 11.47 -28.15 -2.00
N LEU A 382 11.36 -26.87 -1.66
CA LEU A 382 10.76 -25.89 -2.55
C LEU A 382 11.78 -25.51 -3.63
N THR A 383 11.31 -25.39 -4.86
CA THR A 383 12.00 -24.92 -6.06
C THR A 383 11.07 -24.02 -6.86
N MET A 384 11.59 -23.26 -7.85
CA MET A 384 10.73 -22.45 -8.72
C MET A 384 9.59 -23.26 -9.35
N LYS A 385 9.91 -24.47 -9.86
CA LYS A 385 8.90 -25.35 -10.47
C LYS A 385 7.84 -25.79 -9.46
N SER A 386 8.25 -26.06 -8.22
CA SER A 386 7.29 -26.43 -7.16
C SER A 386 6.34 -25.27 -6.82
N LEU A 387 6.83 -24.02 -6.81
CA LEU A 387 6.00 -22.85 -6.49
C LEU A 387 4.94 -22.62 -7.57
N GLN A 388 5.28 -22.85 -8.85
CA GLN A 388 4.33 -22.77 -9.96
C GLN A 388 3.18 -23.79 -9.87
N ASN A 389 3.37 -24.88 -9.13
CA ASN A 389 2.34 -25.91 -8.94
C ASN A 389 1.40 -25.64 -7.75
N LEU A 390 1.60 -24.56 -6.98
CA LEU A 390 0.78 -24.19 -5.81
C LEU A 390 -0.47 -23.39 -6.21
N SER A 391 -1.27 -23.95 -7.12
CA SER A 391 -2.39 -23.25 -7.76
C SER A 391 -3.51 -22.82 -6.79
N TYR A 392 -3.77 -23.60 -5.74
CA TYR A 392 -4.80 -23.31 -4.75
C TYR A 392 -4.31 -22.26 -3.75
N LEU A 393 -3.06 -22.33 -3.32
CA LEU A 393 -2.42 -21.26 -2.55
C LEU A 393 -2.43 -19.95 -3.34
N ASP A 394 -2.11 -19.96 -4.63
CA ASP A 394 -2.17 -18.76 -5.49
C ASP A 394 -3.57 -18.11 -5.49
N ARG A 395 -4.62 -18.93 -5.53
CA ARG A 395 -6.01 -18.43 -5.43
C ARG A 395 -6.29 -17.81 -4.05
N CYS A 396 -5.80 -18.42 -2.98
CA CYS A 396 -5.94 -17.89 -1.62
C CYS A 396 -5.19 -16.55 -1.46
N LEU A 397 -3.98 -16.44 -2.00
CA LEU A 397 -3.18 -15.21 -1.98
C LEU A 397 -3.85 -14.09 -2.79
N ARG A 398 -4.38 -14.40 -3.98
CA ARG A 398 -5.13 -13.43 -4.80
C ARG A 398 -6.40 -12.96 -4.10
N GLU A 399 -7.10 -13.84 -3.40
CA GLU A 399 -8.28 -13.48 -2.62
C GLU A 399 -7.93 -12.60 -1.40
N ALA A 400 -6.82 -12.91 -0.72
CA ALA A 400 -6.30 -12.07 0.35
C ALA A 400 -5.97 -10.66 -0.16
N LEU A 401 -5.33 -10.52 -1.32
CA LEU A 401 -5.05 -9.22 -1.94
C LEU A 401 -6.30 -8.52 -2.49
N ARG A 402 -7.35 -9.26 -2.85
CA ARG A 402 -8.64 -8.70 -3.26
C ARG A 402 -9.38 -8.08 -2.08
N LEU A 403 -9.35 -8.73 -0.91
CA LEU A 403 -9.99 -8.26 0.31
C LEU A 403 -9.17 -7.20 1.04
N TYR A 404 -7.85 -7.41 1.11
CA TYR A 404 -6.89 -6.58 1.84
C TYR A 404 -5.72 -6.19 0.93
N PRO A 405 -5.94 -5.29 -0.04
CA PRO A 405 -4.86 -4.82 -0.90
C PRO A 405 -3.85 -4.01 -0.08
N SER A 406 -2.56 -4.36 -0.17
CA SER A 406 -1.49 -3.64 0.55
C SER A 406 -1.43 -2.15 0.18
N VAL A 407 -1.79 -1.81 -1.06
CA VAL A 407 -1.95 -0.44 -1.54
C VAL A 407 -3.39 -0.27 -2.04
N PHE A 408 -4.19 0.50 -1.31
CA PHE A 408 -5.63 0.62 -1.54
C PHE A 408 -6.04 1.90 -2.31
N ILE A 409 -5.14 2.87 -2.46
CA ILE A 409 -5.36 4.10 -3.24
C ILE A 409 -4.17 4.34 -4.17
N ILE A 410 -4.48 4.68 -5.42
CA ILE A 410 -3.56 5.29 -6.37
C ILE A 410 -4.23 6.54 -6.95
N SER A 411 -3.45 7.55 -7.26
CA SER A 411 -3.99 8.81 -7.77
C SER A 411 -3.13 9.38 -8.90
N ARG A 412 -3.81 9.98 -9.88
CA ARG A 412 -3.24 10.55 -11.10
C ARG A 412 -3.70 11.98 -11.28
N ASN A 413 -2.91 12.77 -11.99
CA ASN A 413 -3.34 14.05 -12.51
C ASN A 413 -3.77 13.88 -13.98
N THR A 414 -4.98 14.33 -14.31
CA THR A 414 -5.49 14.23 -15.68
C THR A 414 -4.96 15.41 -16.51
N ALA A 415 -4.09 15.12 -17.47
CA ALA A 415 -3.56 16.13 -18.41
C ALA A 415 -4.62 16.74 -19.34
N GLU A 416 -5.71 16.01 -19.62
CA GLU A 416 -6.82 16.45 -20.48
C GLU A 416 -8.16 15.96 -19.91
N ASP A 417 -9.26 16.57 -20.35
CA ASP A 417 -10.61 16.17 -19.95
C ASP A 417 -10.91 14.71 -20.34
N VAL A 418 -11.25 13.87 -19.36
CA VAL A 418 -11.54 12.46 -19.58
C VAL A 418 -13.05 12.21 -19.58
N LYS A 419 -13.57 11.68 -20.69
CA LYS A 419 -14.97 11.29 -20.81
C LYS A 419 -15.21 9.89 -20.21
N LEU A 420 -15.76 9.87 -19.00
CA LEU A 420 -16.20 8.65 -18.31
C LEU A 420 -17.51 8.09 -18.90
N ARG A 421 -17.96 6.89 -18.45
CA ARG A 421 -18.99 6.03 -19.06
C ARG A 421 -20.44 6.59 -19.16
N GLN A 422 -20.65 7.91 -19.17
CA GLN A 422 -21.96 8.55 -19.38
C GLN A 422 -22.59 8.33 -20.78
N ARG A 423 -22.15 7.33 -21.55
CA ARG A 423 -22.68 7.06 -22.88
C ARG A 423 -24.01 6.33 -22.86
N PHE A 424 -24.31 5.41 -21.94
CA PHE A 424 -25.55 4.61 -22.08
C PHE A 424 -26.81 5.48 -21.99
N GLY A 425 -26.98 6.28 -20.94
CA GLY A 425 -28.17 7.13 -20.81
C GLY A 425 -28.31 8.17 -21.94
N LEU A 426 -27.22 8.81 -22.37
CA LEU A 426 -27.27 9.75 -23.49
C LEU A 426 -27.46 9.06 -24.84
N LEU A 427 -26.90 7.85 -25.01
CA LEU A 427 -27.08 7.03 -26.22
C LEU A 427 -28.51 6.51 -26.30
N GLU A 428 -29.10 6.08 -25.19
CA GLU A 428 -30.51 5.68 -25.08
C GLU A 428 -31.43 6.86 -25.42
N LEU A 429 -31.22 8.02 -24.79
CA LEU A 429 -31.97 9.24 -25.13
C LEU A 429 -31.83 9.59 -26.62
N LYS A 430 -30.61 9.56 -27.18
CA LYS A 430 -30.39 9.84 -28.60
C LYS A 430 -31.05 8.80 -29.52
N ALA A 431 -30.91 7.51 -29.19
CA ALA A 431 -31.46 6.41 -29.98
C ALA A 431 -32.99 6.40 -29.96
N MET A 432 -33.60 6.82 -28.85
CA MET A 432 -35.06 6.91 -28.71
C MET A 432 -35.62 8.22 -29.31
N ILE A 433 -34.94 9.36 -29.11
CA ILE A 433 -35.41 10.66 -29.60
C ILE A 433 -35.17 10.82 -31.11
N ALA A 434 -34.05 10.32 -31.66
CA ALA A 434 -33.71 10.54 -33.08
C ALA A 434 -34.78 10.00 -34.05
N PRO A 435 -35.32 8.77 -33.90
CA PRO A 435 -36.42 8.30 -34.74
C PRO A 435 -37.71 9.10 -34.55
N LEU A 436 -38.01 9.57 -33.33
CA LEU A 436 -39.20 10.37 -33.07
C LEU A 436 -39.13 11.72 -33.79
N VAL A 437 -38.01 12.43 -33.69
CA VAL A 437 -37.81 13.72 -34.36
C VAL A 437 -37.66 13.55 -35.88
N HIS A 438 -37.15 12.41 -36.34
CA HIS A 438 -37.07 12.12 -37.78
C HIS A 438 -38.44 11.91 -38.43
N ASN A 439 -39.37 11.27 -37.71
CA ASN A 439 -40.68 10.92 -38.26
C ASN A 439 -41.81 11.88 -37.86
N PHE A 440 -41.62 12.74 -36.85
CA PHE A 440 -42.66 13.62 -36.32
C PHE A 440 -42.16 15.04 -36.03
N TYR A 441 -43.01 16.04 -36.30
CA TYR A 441 -42.91 17.35 -35.66
C TYR A 441 -43.51 17.27 -34.25
N LEU A 442 -42.81 17.83 -33.26
CA LEU A 442 -43.25 17.86 -31.87
C LEU A 442 -43.77 19.26 -31.55
N GLU A 443 -45.03 19.37 -31.16
CA GLU A 443 -45.63 20.64 -30.71
C GLU A 443 -45.97 20.58 -29.21
N PRO A 444 -45.63 21.61 -28.43
CA PRO A 444 -46.04 21.70 -27.04
C PRO A 444 -47.56 21.91 -26.94
N ILE A 445 -48.23 21.10 -26.12
CA ILE A 445 -49.63 21.35 -25.72
C ILE A 445 -49.65 22.23 -24.46
N GLU A 446 -48.65 22.06 -23.59
CA GLU A 446 -48.44 22.79 -22.35
C GLU A 446 -47.09 23.52 -22.44
N ASP A 447 -47.04 24.76 -21.93
CA ASP A 447 -45.80 25.54 -21.85
C ASP A 447 -44.90 24.98 -20.73
N LEU A 448 -43.60 24.87 -20.98
CA LEU A 448 -42.65 24.25 -20.04
C LEU A 448 -42.63 24.92 -18.64
N LYS A 449 -42.89 26.22 -18.59
CA LYS A 449 -42.99 27.04 -17.36
C LYS A 449 -44.18 26.65 -16.46
N ASP A 450 -45.20 26.04 -17.04
CA ASP A 450 -46.44 25.69 -16.34
C ASP A 450 -46.41 24.24 -15.82
N ILE A 451 -45.38 23.47 -16.17
CA ILE A 451 -45.15 22.11 -15.66
C ILE A 451 -44.67 22.19 -14.21
N GLN A 452 -45.53 21.81 -13.27
CA GLN A 452 -45.16 21.71 -11.87
C GLN A 452 -44.33 20.46 -11.63
N LEU A 453 -43.12 20.63 -11.07
CA LEU A 453 -42.20 19.53 -10.82
C LEU A 453 -42.29 19.06 -9.37
N LYS A 454 -42.35 17.74 -9.18
CA LYS A 454 -42.22 17.08 -7.89
C LYS A 454 -40.80 16.51 -7.76
N THR A 455 -40.14 16.87 -6.67
CA THR A 455 -38.80 16.36 -6.33
C THR A 455 -38.93 15.04 -5.57
N ASP A 456 -38.53 13.94 -6.21
CA ASP A 456 -38.34 12.60 -5.60
C ASP A 456 -36.86 12.20 -5.79
N ILE A 457 -36.50 10.91 -5.75
CA ILE A 457 -35.16 10.44 -6.13
C ILE A 457 -34.78 10.87 -7.57
N ILE A 458 -35.78 11.10 -8.43
CA ILE A 458 -35.65 11.72 -9.76
C ILE A 458 -36.73 12.81 -9.95
N LEU A 459 -36.43 13.82 -10.76
CA LEU A 459 -37.37 14.91 -11.07
C LEU A 459 -38.52 14.38 -11.93
N ARG A 460 -39.77 14.58 -11.51
CA ARG A 460 -40.97 14.14 -12.25
C ARG A 460 -41.98 15.28 -12.33
N PRO A 461 -42.82 15.35 -13.38
CA PRO A 461 -43.97 16.24 -13.36
C PRO A 461 -44.99 15.75 -12.32
N SER A 462 -45.67 16.69 -11.65
CA SER A 462 -46.68 16.40 -10.62
C SER A 462 -48.04 15.98 -11.20
N HIS A 463 -48.22 16.19 -12.50
CA HIS A 463 -49.39 15.83 -13.31
C HIS A 463 -48.96 15.24 -14.66
N PRO A 464 -49.84 14.54 -15.39
CA PRO A 464 -49.57 14.11 -16.77
C PRO A 464 -49.17 15.31 -17.65
N VAL A 465 -48.21 15.10 -18.57
CA VAL A 465 -47.75 16.10 -19.52
C VAL A 465 -48.00 15.57 -20.93
N HIS A 466 -48.57 16.42 -21.79
CA HIS A 466 -48.96 16.04 -23.15
C HIS A 466 -48.10 16.77 -24.19
N VAL A 467 -47.70 16.03 -25.23
CA VAL A 467 -47.00 16.57 -26.41
C VAL A 467 -47.71 16.05 -27.64
N ARG A 468 -47.91 16.91 -28.64
CA ARG A 468 -48.51 16.52 -29.91
C ARG A 468 -47.42 16.04 -30.87
N PHE A 469 -47.60 14.85 -31.44
CA PHE A 469 -46.74 14.27 -32.47
C PHE A 469 -47.44 14.37 -33.83
N ILE A 470 -46.88 15.13 -34.76
CA ILE A 470 -47.43 15.34 -36.10
C ILE A 470 -46.57 14.58 -37.11
N PRO A 471 -47.09 13.54 -37.78
CA PRO A 471 -46.32 12.75 -38.73
C PRO A 471 -45.75 13.63 -39.85
N ILE A 472 -44.46 13.48 -40.15
CA ILE A 472 -43.82 14.08 -41.31
C ILE A 472 -44.16 13.19 -42.51
N THR A 473 -45.13 13.61 -43.31
CA THR A 473 -45.39 12.96 -44.60
C THR A 473 -44.24 13.29 -45.55
N CYS A 474 -43.40 12.31 -45.87
CA CYS A 474 -42.48 12.42 -47.00
C CYS A 474 -43.28 12.77 -48.26
N LYS A 475 -42.82 13.79 -48.99
CA LYS A 475 -43.12 13.88 -50.42
C LYS A 475 -42.33 12.84 -51.18
#